data_AF-A0A928IN87-F1
#
_entry.id   AF-A0A928IN87-F1
#
_cell.length_a   1.000
_cell.length_b   1.000
_cell.length_c   1.000
_cell.angle_alpha   90.00
_cell.angle_beta   90.00
_cell.angle_gamma   90.00
#
_symmetry.space_group_name_H-M   'P 1'
#
loop_
_entity.id
_entity.type
_entity.pdbx_description
1 polymer ?
#
loop_
_entity_poly.entity_id
_entity_poly.type
_entity_poly.pdbx_seq_one_letter_code
_entity_poly.pdbx_strand_id
1 'polypeptide(L)'
;MSRVSRGFRFTARIIKGLALAVVFSVIALILWRIFSSSTPKELKAMIPNEKLAAAYETHGNNLYIFNQDQKSITTAERNRGYYTVSECYIIPDANQIQLVFRYNNSTVRSIAEDKKLEEIPPLDAYLFDFSLSVQLDLTPENDADNGGDVKDAVEYRRIKPSQTLHGRKALYNYYRYVFDFDDIGLSLSEIIESGELLAVYSDIYFCYGTEVDYEETADGVLCIYDYKTDIVEQKLTGKDRRAIKNFIKG
;
A
#
# COMPACT_ATOMS: atom_id res chain seq x y z
N MET A 1 -35.53 30.92 -46.75
CA MET A 1 -34.22 31.01 -46.06
C MET A 1 -34.40 31.85 -44.80
N SER A 2 -34.40 31.22 -43.61
CA SER A 2 -34.71 31.93 -42.35
C SER A 2 -33.55 32.86 -41.96
N ARG A 3 -33.86 34.16 -41.81
CA ARG A 3 -32.95 35.16 -41.21
C ARG A 3 -32.85 34.87 -39.72
N VAL A 4 -31.91 34.02 -39.34
CA VAL A 4 -31.53 33.87 -37.92
C VAL A 4 -30.98 35.22 -37.43
N SER A 5 -31.68 35.84 -36.48
CA SER A 5 -31.33 37.17 -35.98
C SER A 5 -29.91 37.18 -35.37
N ARG A 6 -29.19 38.29 -35.51
CA ARG A 6 -27.84 38.47 -34.92
C ARG A 6 -27.83 38.16 -33.41
N GLY A 7 -28.94 38.43 -32.70
CA GLY A 7 -29.13 38.10 -31.29
C GLY A 7 -29.12 36.60 -31.02
N PHE A 8 -29.83 35.79 -31.83
CA PHE A 8 -29.82 34.32 -31.67
C PHE A 8 -28.44 33.71 -31.89
N ARG A 9 -27.66 34.23 -32.85
CA ARG A 9 -26.27 33.80 -33.07
C ARG A 9 -25.34 34.17 -31.91
N PHE A 10 -25.59 35.29 -31.25
CA PHE A 10 -24.83 35.73 -30.08
C PHE A 10 -25.17 34.89 -28.85
N THR A 11 -26.46 34.67 -28.57
CA THR A 11 -26.93 33.80 -27.48
C THR A 11 -26.44 32.36 -27.67
N ALA A 12 -26.50 31.82 -28.89
CA ALA A 12 -25.97 30.48 -29.18
C ALA A 12 -24.45 30.37 -28.98
N ARG A 13 -23.69 31.44 -29.22
CA ARG A 13 -22.24 31.49 -28.92
C ARG A 13 -21.97 31.52 -27.42
N ILE A 14 -22.77 32.27 -26.65
CA ILE A 14 -22.66 32.30 -25.18
C ILE A 14 -22.97 30.92 -24.60
N ILE A 15 -24.06 30.28 -25.03
CA ILE A 15 -24.43 28.94 -24.56
C ILE A 15 -23.36 27.92 -24.94
N LYS A 16 -22.82 27.96 -26.17
CA LYS A 16 -21.70 27.11 -26.55
C LYS A 16 -20.45 27.37 -25.72
N GLY A 17 -20.14 28.63 -25.42
CA GLY A 17 -19.02 29.00 -24.55
C GLY A 17 -19.19 28.47 -23.13
N LEU A 18 -20.39 28.59 -22.55
CA LEU A 18 -20.73 28.02 -21.25
C LEU A 18 -20.62 26.50 -21.24
N ALA A 19 -21.19 25.82 -22.25
CA ALA A 19 -21.08 24.37 -22.37
C ALA A 19 -19.62 23.90 -22.50
N LEU A 20 -18.82 24.61 -23.29
CA LEU A 20 -17.39 24.33 -23.44
C LEU A 20 -16.64 24.55 -22.11
N ALA A 21 -16.96 25.62 -21.38
CA ALA A 21 -16.38 25.91 -20.08
C ALA A 21 -16.72 24.82 -19.05
N VAL A 22 -17.95 24.30 -19.04
CA VAL A 22 -18.33 23.16 -18.19
C VAL A 22 -17.49 21.93 -18.54
N VAL A 23 -17.37 21.58 -19.82
CA VAL A 23 -16.55 20.43 -20.27
C VAL A 23 -15.09 20.59 -19.83
N PHE A 24 -14.49 21.76 -20.07
CA PHE A 24 -13.12 22.02 -19.65
C PHE A 24 -12.94 22.02 -18.12
N SER A 25 -13.96 22.49 -17.38
CA SER A 25 -13.93 22.45 -15.92
C SER A 25 -13.96 21.03 -15.40
N VAL A 26 -14.78 20.16 -15.98
CA VAL A 26 -14.83 18.72 -15.62
C VAL A 26 -13.49 18.04 -15.95
N ILE A 27 -12.92 18.29 -17.13
CA ILE A 27 -11.61 17.75 -17.50
C ILE A 27 -10.53 18.24 -16.53
N ALA A 28 -10.51 19.53 -16.20
CA ALA A 28 -9.56 20.09 -15.24
C ALA A 28 -9.70 19.45 -13.85
N LEU A 29 -10.93 19.21 -13.39
CA LEU A 29 -11.18 18.52 -12.12
C LEU A 29 -10.71 17.06 -12.14
N ILE A 30 -10.94 16.33 -13.24
CA ILE A 30 -10.45 14.95 -13.39
C ILE A 30 -8.92 14.92 -13.40
N LEU A 31 -8.28 15.80 -14.17
CA LEU A 31 -6.82 15.90 -14.22
C LEU A 31 -6.26 16.26 -12.84
N TRP A 32 -6.82 17.26 -12.18
CA TRP A 32 -6.44 17.62 -10.81
C TRP A 32 -6.56 16.43 -9.86
N ARG A 33 -7.66 15.67 -9.94
CA ARG A 33 -7.87 14.47 -9.13
C ARG A 33 -6.78 13.42 -9.37
N ILE A 34 -6.45 13.12 -10.63
CA ILE A 34 -5.40 12.16 -11.00
C ILE A 34 -4.02 12.60 -10.49
N PHE A 35 -3.67 13.87 -10.64
CA PHE A 35 -2.38 14.37 -10.17
C PHE A 35 -2.29 14.44 -8.64
N SER A 36 -3.42 14.68 -7.96
CA SER A 36 -3.50 14.79 -6.50
C SER A 36 -3.35 13.46 -5.76
N SER A 37 -3.62 12.31 -6.40
CA SER A 37 -3.63 10.98 -5.76
C SER A 37 -2.30 10.22 -5.80
N SER A 38 -1.26 10.79 -6.43
CA SER A 38 0.05 10.16 -6.55
C SER A 38 0.88 10.27 -5.27
N THR A 39 1.61 9.20 -4.92
CA THR A 39 2.49 9.10 -3.74
C THR A 39 3.36 10.35 -3.53
N PRO A 40 3.50 10.86 -2.29
CA PRO A 40 4.38 12.00 -1.96
C PRO A 40 5.83 11.74 -2.40
N LYS A 41 6.58 12.79 -2.74
CA LYS A 41 7.91 12.61 -3.38
C LYS A 41 8.89 11.88 -2.46
N GLU A 42 8.79 12.14 -1.16
CA GLU A 42 9.52 11.55 -0.06
C GLU A 42 9.24 10.04 0.11
N LEU A 43 8.02 9.58 -0.20
CA LEU A 43 7.62 8.18 -0.06
C LEU A 43 7.76 7.37 -1.35
N LYS A 44 8.22 7.99 -2.45
CA LYS A 44 8.43 7.30 -3.74
C LYS A 44 9.72 6.48 -3.81
N ALA A 45 10.62 6.65 -2.87
CA ALA A 45 11.82 5.85 -2.77
C ALA A 45 11.62 4.78 -1.70
N MET A 46 12.21 3.60 -1.88
CA MET A 46 12.41 2.64 -0.80
C MET A 46 13.18 3.30 0.34
N ILE A 47 12.85 2.92 1.57
CA ILE A 47 13.60 3.37 2.75
C ILE A 47 14.82 2.46 2.88
N PRO A 48 16.04 2.99 2.75
CA PRO A 48 17.24 2.19 2.94
C PRO A 48 17.46 1.89 4.42
N ASN A 49 17.75 0.63 4.71
CA ASN A 49 18.32 0.17 5.97
C ASN A 49 19.58 -0.67 5.67
N GLU A 50 20.23 -1.18 6.73
CA GLU A 50 21.46 -1.98 6.60
C GLU A 50 21.26 -3.21 5.71
N LYS A 51 20.10 -3.87 5.77
CA LYS A 51 19.79 -5.07 4.98
C LYS A 51 19.66 -4.77 3.50
N LEU A 52 18.86 -3.76 3.15
CA LEU A 52 18.71 -3.35 1.75
C LEU A 52 20.02 -2.81 1.18
N ALA A 53 20.84 -2.13 1.99
CA ALA A 53 22.16 -1.67 1.61
C ALA A 53 23.11 -2.84 1.32
N ALA A 54 23.22 -3.81 2.23
CA ALA A 54 24.06 -4.99 2.06
C ALA A 54 23.65 -5.84 0.83
N ALA A 55 22.35 -6.02 0.64
CA ALA A 55 21.82 -6.70 -0.53
C ALA A 55 22.15 -5.93 -1.82
N TYR A 56 22.06 -4.60 -1.81
CA TYR A 56 22.46 -3.76 -2.94
C TYR A 56 23.96 -3.80 -3.22
N GLU A 57 24.82 -3.89 -2.21
CA GLU A 57 26.27 -4.04 -2.41
C GLU A 57 26.61 -5.39 -3.06
N THR A 58 25.85 -6.44 -2.73
CA THR A 58 26.05 -7.80 -3.25
C THR A 58 25.51 -7.96 -4.67
N HIS A 59 24.25 -7.56 -4.90
CA HIS A 59 23.52 -7.83 -6.15
C HIS A 59 23.44 -6.61 -7.08
N GLY A 60 23.73 -5.40 -6.58
CA GLY A 60 23.67 -4.17 -7.35
C GLY A 60 22.28 -3.92 -7.94
N ASN A 61 22.23 -3.74 -9.26
CA ASN A 61 20.98 -3.52 -9.98
C ASN A 61 20.20 -4.81 -10.27
N ASN A 62 20.75 -5.96 -9.91
CA ASN A 62 20.14 -7.27 -10.13
C ASN A 62 19.43 -7.81 -8.87
N LEU A 63 19.20 -6.95 -7.86
CA LEU A 63 18.36 -7.29 -6.73
C LEU A 63 17.02 -7.84 -7.22
N TYR A 64 16.66 -9.01 -6.72
CA TYR A 64 15.37 -9.61 -6.97
C TYR A 64 14.31 -8.87 -6.15
N ILE A 65 13.41 -8.20 -6.87
CA ILE A 65 12.32 -7.41 -6.30
C ILE A 65 11.08 -7.74 -7.10
N PHE A 66 9.98 -7.97 -6.42
CA PHE A 66 8.72 -8.17 -7.10
C PHE A 66 7.53 -7.68 -6.28
N ASN A 67 6.36 -7.70 -6.91
CA ASN A 67 5.08 -7.52 -6.26
C ASN A 67 4.04 -8.46 -6.90
N GLN A 68 2.83 -8.46 -6.35
CA GLN A 68 1.69 -9.17 -6.92
C GLN A 68 0.49 -8.23 -7.00
N ASP A 69 -0.25 -8.32 -8.11
CA ASP A 69 -1.50 -7.58 -8.29
C ASP A 69 -2.64 -8.30 -7.57
N GLN A 70 -2.80 -8.00 -6.28
CA GLN A 70 -3.82 -8.61 -5.45
C GLN A 70 -5.20 -7.97 -5.68
N LYS A 71 -6.20 -8.77 -6.06
CA LYS A 71 -7.59 -8.30 -6.24
C LYS A 71 -8.17 -7.68 -4.96
N SER A 72 -7.70 -8.14 -3.79
CA SER A 72 -8.20 -7.74 -2.48
C SER A 72 -7.51 -6.51 -1.89
N ILE A 73 -6.49 -5.95 -2.55
CA ILE A 73 -5.66 -4.85 -2.01
C ILE A 73 -6.45 -3.58 -1.66
N THR A 74 -7.69 -3.45 -2.16
CA THR A 74 -8.64 -2.37 -1.82
C THR A 74 -10.03 -2.83 -1.38
N THR A 75 -10.35 -4.13 -1.45
CA THR A 75 -11.71 -4.65 -1.23
C THR A 75 -11.75 -5.92 -0.38
N ALA A 76 -10.71 -6.17 0.40
CA ALA A 76 -10.63 -7.33 1.29
C ALA A 76 -11.66 -7.27 2.43
N GLU A 77 -11.72 -8.35 3.20
CA GLU A 77 -12.56 -8.46 4.40
C GLU A 77 -12.31 -7.26 5.34
N ARG A 78 -13.39 -6.67 5.85
CA ARG A 78 -13.40 -5.45 6.69
C ARG A 78 -12.80 -4.19 6.04
N ASN A 79 -12.33 -4.26 4.80
CA ASN A 79 -11.91 -3.11 4.02
C ASN A 79 -13.03 -2.68 3.04
N ARG A 80 -13.89 -1.76 3.48
CA ARG A 80 -14.96 -1.14 2.65
C ARG A 80 -14.42 -0.08 1.67
N GLY A 81 -13.22 -0.28 1.13
CA GLY A 81 -12.50 0.72 0.32
C GLY A 81 -11.87 1.85 1.14
N TYR A 82 -11.74 1.66 2.45
CA TYR A 82 -11.14 2.61 3.38
C TYR A 82 -9.61 2.66 3.27
N TYR A 83 -9.04 1.51 2.97
CA TYR A 83 -7.62 1.24 3.05
C TYR A 83 -7.09 0.79 1.70
N THR A 84 -5.84 1.15 1.40
CA THR A 84 -5.17 0.69 0.18
C THR A 84 -3.68 0.56 0.42
N VAL A 85 -3.12 -0.61 0.11
CA VAL A 85 -1.69 -0.72 -0.17
C VAL A 85 -1.49 -0.30 -1.62
N SER A 86 -0.85 0.85 -1.81
CA SER A 86 -0.68 1.48 -3.12
C SER A 86 0.59 1.06 -3.84
N GLU A 87 1.61 0.66 -3.08
CA GLU A 87 2.86 0.11 -3.56
C GLU A 87 3.27 -1.00 -2.58
N CYS A 88 3.76 -2.13 -3.09
CA CYS A 88 4.34 -3.21 -2.29
C CYS A 88 5.59 -3.68 -3.03
N TYR A 89 6.66 -3.92 -2.29
CA TYR A 89 7.91 -4.47 -2.79
C TYR A 89 8.32 -5.61 -1.86
N ILE A 90 8.37 -6.80 -2.43
CA ILE A 90 8.91 -8.00 -1.79
C ILE A 90 10.34 -8.13 -2.29
N ILE A 91 11.30 -8.14 -1.37
CA ILE A 91 12.74 -8.08 -1.65
C ILE A 91 13.42 -9.27 -0.94
N PRO A 92 13.36 -10.49 -1.51
CA PRO A 92 13.95 -11.67 -0.89
C PRO A 92 15.44 -11.52 -0.59
N ASP A 93 16.21 -10.92 -1.50
CA ASP A 93 17.66 -10.69 -1.34
C ASP A 93 18.00 -9.80 -0.13
N ALA A 94 17.07 -8.95 0.32
CA ALA A 94 17.24 -8.10 1.50
C ALA A 94 16.48 -8.62 2.73
N ASN A 95 15.90 -9.81 2.63
CA ASN A 95 14.99 -10.41 3.61
C ASN A 95 13.90 -9.45 4.11
N GLN A 96 13.26 -8.74 3.17
CA GLN A 96 12.45 -7.57 3.50
C GLN A 96 11.19 -7.43 2.65
N ILE A 97 10.13 -6.88 3.24
CA ILE A 97 8.97 -6.33 2.53
C ILE A 97 8.86 -4.84 2.85
N GLN A 98 8.64 -4.02 1.82
CA GLN A 98 8.27 -2.62 1.97
C GLN A 98 6.93 -2.34 1.32
N LEU A 99 6.04 -1.61 2.01
CA LEU A 99 4.74 -1.23 1.44
C LEU A 99 4.41 0.23 1.70
N VAL A 100 3.61 0.81 0.83
CA VAL A 100 3.02 2.14 0.99
C VAL A 100 1.53 2.00 1.19
N PHE A 101 1.10 2.19 2.43
CA PHE A 101 -0.29 2.32 2.80
C PHE A 101 -0.80 3.75 2.53
N ARG A 102 -2.04 3.87 2.08
CA ARG A 102 -2.74 5.15 1.98
C ARG A 102 -4.18 5.06 2.46
N TYR A 103 -4.65 6.16 3.01
CA TYR A 103 -6.05 6.40 3.36
C TYR A 103 -6.43 7.84 3.05
N ASN A 104 -7.72 8.09 2.89
CA ASN A 104 -8.24 9.41 2.59
C ASN A 104 -8.92 10.04 3.82
N ASN A 105 -9.23 11.33 3.74
CA ASN A 105 -9.87 12.04 4.84
C ASN A 105 -11.29 11.53 5.17
N SER A 106 -12.02 10.95 4.19
CA SER A 106 -13.33 10.37 4.47
C SER A 106 -13.23 9.09 5.30
N THR A 107 -12.17 8.29 5.14
CA THR A 107 -11.88 7.12 5.96
C THR A 107 -11.80 7.50 7.45
N VAL A 108 -11.10 8.60 7.77
CA VAL A 108 -10.98 9.08 9.15
C VAL A 108 -12.34 9.41 9.77
N ARG A 109 -13.25 10.01 8.99
CA ARG A 109 -14.60 10.34 9.45
C ARG A 109 -15.43 9.08 9.70
N SER A 110 -15.40 8.15 8.76
CA SER A 110 -16.13 6.88 8.89
C SER A 110 -15.62 6.07 10.08
N ILE A 111 -14.32 6.04 10.33
CA ILE A 111 -13.76 5.34 11.50
C ILE A 111 -14.14 6.04 12.79
N ALA A 112 -14.13 7.38 12.84
CA ALA A 112 -14.58 8.11 14.01
C ALA A 112 -16.06 7.81 14.34
N GLU A 113 -16.91 7.69 13.33
CA GLU A 113 -18.30 7.27 13.48
C GLU A 113 -18.42 5.80 13.95
N ASP A 114 -17.73 4.87 13.28
CA ASP A 114 -17.77 3.43 13.57
C ASP A 114 -17.25 3.13 14.99
N LYS A 115 -16.18 3.81 15.41
CA LYS A 115 -15.58 3.68 16.75
C LYS A 115 -16.18 4.62 17.80
N LYS A 116 -17.18 5.44 17.43
CA LYS A 116 -17.88 6.39 18.32
C LYS A 116 -16.93 7.33 19.08
N LEU A 117 -15.94 7.86 18.38
CA LEU A 117 -15.00 8.83 18.96
C LEU A 117 -15.73 10.14 19.28
N GLU A 118 -15.35 10.78 20.38
CA GLU A 118 -15.93 12.08 20.78
C GLU A 118 -15.62 13.18 19.75
N GLU A 119 -14.43 13.12 19.14
CA GLU A 119 -13.98 14.04 18.11
C GLU A 119 -13.32 13.30 16.95
N ILE A 120 -13.39 13.90 15.76
CA ILE A 120 -12.70 13.38 14.58
C ILE A 120 -11.19 13.64 14.75
N PRO A 121 -10.33 12.61 14.66
CA PRO A 121 -8.89 12.79 14.80
C PRO A 121 -8.34 13.79 13.77
N PRO A 122 -7.32 14.59 14.14
CA PRO A 122 -6.73 15.54 13.22
C PRO A 122 -6.03 14.80 12.07
N LEU A 123 -5.96 15.44 10.90
CA LEU A 123 -5.52 14.78 9.67
C LEU A 123 -4.05 14.36 9.67
N ASP A 124 -3.24 14.97 10.53
CA ASP A 124 -1.81 14.72 10.72
C ASP A 124 -1.50 13.82 11.92
N ALA A 125 -2.52 13.36 12.66
CA ALA A 125 -2.31 12.38 13.71
C ALA A 125 -1.80 11.04 13.16
N TYR A 126 -1.03 10.36 13.99
CA TYR A 126 -0.74 8.94 13.81
C TYR A 126 -2.00 8.15 14.15
N LEU A 127 -2.64 7.57 13.13
CA LEU A 127 -3.96 6.93 13.26
C LEU A 127 -3.91 5.43 13.11
N PHE A 128 -2.89 4.91 12.44
CA PHE A 128 -2.83 3.50 12.08
C PHE A 128 -1.45 2.94 12.37
N ASP A 129 -1.45 1.74 12.93
CA ASP A 129 -0.28 0.88 13.05
C ASP A 129 -0.49 -0.41 12.26
N PHE A 130 0.62 -1.09 11.97
CA PHE A 130 0.63 -2.21 11.02
C PHE A 130 1.39 -3.39 11.56
N SER A 131 0.97 -4.57 11.14
CA SER A 131 1.84 -5.76 11.15
C SER A 131 1.66 -6.54 9.87
N LEU A 132 2.60 -7.41 9.53
CA LEU A 132 2.31 -8.47 8.57
C LEU A 132 2.04 -9.77 9.30
N SER A 133 1.02 -10.48 8.85
CA SER A 133 0.75 -11.86 9.20
C SER A 133 1.25 -12.75 8.05
N VAL A 134 2.27 -13.55 8.33
CA VAL A 134 2.93 -14.47 7.39
C VAL A 134 2.35 -15.86 7.61
N GLN A 135 1.68 -16.38 6.59
CA GLN A 135 1.07 -17.70 6.59
C GLN A 135 2.04 -18.71 5.96
N LEU A 136 2.44 -19.70 6.74
CA LEU A 136 3.38 -20.74 6.35
C LEU A 136 2.68 -22.11 6.28
N ASP A 137 3.01 -22.89 5.26
CA ASP A 137 2.67 -24.30 5.12
C ASP A 137 3.61 -25.15 5.98
N LEU A 138 3.04 -25.95 6.89
CA LEU A 138 3.79 -26.92 7.70
C LEU A 138 3.81 -28.31 7.07
N THR A 139 3.06 -28.52 5.98
CA THR A 139 2.88 -29.77 5.25
C THR A 139 3.00 -29.54 3.73
N PRO A 140 4.14 -29.02 3.24
CA PRO A 140 4.32 -28.60 1.84
C PRO A 140 4.16 -29.72 0.80
N GLU A 141 4.16 -30.98 1.22
CA GLU A 141 3.84 -32.13 0.38
C GLU A 141 2.33 -32.30 0.08
N ASN A 142 1.44 -31.54 0.72
CA ASN A 142 -0.01 -31.73 0.66
C ASN A 142 -0.81 -30.43 0.49
N ASP A 143 -0.92 -29.91 -0.73
CA ASP A 143 -1.67 -28.66 -1.01
C ASP A 143 -3.16 -28.64 -0.59
N ALA A 144 -3.76 -29.77 -0.22
CA ALA A 144 -5.19 -29.87 0.10
C ALA A 144 -5.56 -29.23 1.44
N ASP A 145 -4.61 -29.04 2.36
CA ASP A 145 -4.83 -28.45 3.69
C ASP A 145 -4.43 -26.97 3.80
N ASN A 146 -3.86 -26.40 2.73
CA ASN A 146 -3.46 -24.99 2.61
C ASN A 146 -4.59 -23.97 2.73
N GLY A 147 -5.85 -24.42 2.84
CA GLY A 147 -7.00 -23.58 3.18
C GLY A 147 -7.03 -23.12 4.64
N GLY A 148 -6.20 -23.68 5.52
CA GLY A 148 -6.18 -23.35 6.95
C GLY A 148 -7.32 -24.01 7.75
N ASP A 149 -8.10 -24.89 7.12
CA ASP A 149 -9.18 -25.65 7.77
C ASP A 149 -8.65 -26.83 8.62
N VAL A 150 -7.41 -27.24 8.36
CA VAL A 150 -6.73 -28.31 9.10
C VAL A 150 -5.84 -27.68 10.16
N LYS A 151 -6.18 -27.94 11.42
CA LYS A 151 -5.37 -27.55 12.56
C LYS A 151 -3.98 -28.19 12.42
N ASP A 152 -2.93 -27.39 12.63
CA ASP A 152 -1.51 -27.77 12.55
C ASP A 152 -0.93 -27.93 11.12
N ALA A 153 -1.70 -27.67 10.05
CA ALA A 153 -1.16 -27.60 8.67
C ALA A 153 -0.56 -26.23 8.33
N VAL A 154 -0.94 -25.19 9.08
CA VAL A 154 -0.55 -23.81 8.81
C VAL A 154 -0.05 -23.13 10.08
N GLU A 155 1.08 -22.42 9.98
CA GLU A 155 1.58 -21.52 11.01
C GLU A 155 1.35 -20.06 10.59
N TYR A 156 0.99 -19.20 11.54
CA TYR A 156 0.99 -17.76 11.35
C TYR A 156 2.09 -17.11 12.19
N ARG A 157 2.98 -16.35 11.55
CA ARG A 157 3.96 -15.50 12.24
C ARG A 157 3.69 -14.05 11.97
N ARG A 158 3.75 -13.24 13.04
CA ARG A 158 3.52 -11.81 12.95
C ARG A 158 4.82 -11.03 13.00
N ILE A 159 4.95 -10.07 12.10
CA ILE A 159 6.09 -9.14 12.03
C ILE A 159 5.62 -7.69 12.17
N LYS A 160 6.31 -6.93 13.01
CA LYS A 160 6.09 -5.49 13.21
C LYS A 160 6.99 -4.69 12.26
N PRO A 161 6.63 -3.45 11.91
CA PRO A 161 7.47 -2.62 11.07
C PRO A 161 8.75 -2.25 11.82
N SER A 162 9.90 -2.41 11.18
CA SER A 162 11.19 -1.97 11.70
C SER A 162 11.41 -0.47 11.45
N GLN A 163 10.80 0.07 10.40
CA GLN A 163 10.84 1.50 10.08
C GLN A 163 9.52 1.97 9.48
N THR A 164 9.17 3.23 9.80
CA THR A 164 7.98 3.90 9.31
C THR A 164 8.31 5.31 8.85
N LEU A 165 7.82 5.69 7.67
CA LEU A 165 7.87 7.07 7.19
C LEU A 165 6.46 7.56 6.86
N HIS A 166 6.09 8.70 7.40
CA HIS A 166 4.81 9.35 7.13
C HIS A 166 4.97 10.48 6.11
N GLY A 167 3.97 10.63 5.24
CA GLY A 167 3.90 11.71 4.28
C GLY A 167 2.46 12.01 3.89
N ARG A 168 2.20 13.25 3.48
CA ARG A 168 0.86 13.70 3.12
C ARG A 168 0.87 14.37 1.76
N LYS A 169 -0.17 14.11 0.97
CA LYS A 169 -0.38 14.85 -0.28
C LYS A 169 -1.85 15.01 -0.60
N ALA A 170 -2.25 16.26 -0.77
CA ALA A 170 -3.61 16.66 -1.07
C ALA A 170 -4.64 16.03 -0.10
N LEU A 171 -5.39 15.03 -0.58
CA LEU A 171 -6.52 14.40 0.12
C LEU A 171 -6.16 13.06 0.79
N TYR A 172 -4.89 12.66 0.71
CA TYR A 172 -4.42 11.37 1.19
C TYR A 172 -3.27 11.53 2.18
N ASN A 173 -3.30 10.67 3.18
CA ASN A 173 -2.19 10.39 4.09
C ASN A 173 -1.58 9.06 3.68
N TYR A 174 -0.26 8.97 3.85
CA TYR A 174 0.53 7.85 3.40
C TYR A 174 1.52 7.44 4.49
N TYR A 175 1.67 6.13 4.66
CA TYR A 175 2.72 5.54 5.46
C TYR A 175 3.51 4.58 4.57
N ARG A 176 4.84 4.68 4.61
CA ARG A 176 5.71 3.63 4.11
C ARG A 176 6.24 2.84 5.29
N TYR A 177 6.04 1.53 5.26
CA TYR A 177 6.51 0.60 6.27
C TYR A 177 7.59 -0.31 5.69
N VAL A 178 8.52 -0.68 6.55
CA VAL A 178 9.58 -1.65 6.28
C VAL A 178 9.41 -2.80 7.26
N PHE A 179 9.41 -4.03 6.76
CA PHE A 179 9.29 -5.26 7.54
C PHE A 179 10.47 -6.16 7.22
N ASP A 180 11.22 -6.49 8.26
CA ASP A 180 12.49 -7.20 8.19
C ASP A 180 12.33 -8.64 8.73
N PHE A 181 12.34 -9.66 7.85
CA PHE A 181 11.95 -11.03 8.18
C PHE A 181 12.88 -11.74 9.20
N ASP A 182 14.09 -11.22 9.43
CA ASP A 182 14.94 -11.71 10.52
C ASP A 182 14.29 -11.54 11.90
N ASP A 183 13.38 -10.57 12.06
CA ASP A 183 12.68 -10.31 13.33
C ASP A 183 11.77 -11.48 13.75
N ILE A 184 11.41 -12.34 12.80
CA ILE A 184 10.64 -13.58 13.01
C ILE A 184 11.46 -14.84 12.72
N GLY A 185 12.77 -14.69 12.53
CA GLY A 185 13.71 -15.78 12.28
C GLY A 185 13.45 -16.56 10.99
N LEU A 186 12.94 -15.89 9.95
CA LEU A 186 12.66 -16.49 8.64
C LEU A 186 13.57 -15.91 7.56
N SER A 187 13.94 -16.73 6.59
CA SER A 187 14.54 -16.30 5.34
C SER A 187 13.47 -16.26 4.26
N LEU A 188 13.13 -15.06 3.80
CA LEU A 188 12.09 -14.82 2.81
C LEU A 188 12.40 -15.52 1.48
N SER A 189 13.66 -15.58 1.07
CA SER A 189 14.05 -16.31 -0.14
C SER A 189 13.83 -17.81 0.02
N GLU A 190 14.23 -18.39 1.17
CA GLU A 190 14.12 -19.83 1.41
C GLU A 190 12.65 -20.27 1.46
N ILE A 191 11.79 -19.57 2.21
CA ILE A 191 10.37 -19.94 2.33
C ILE A 191 9.58 -19.75 1.03
N ILE A 192 10.02 -18.87 0.14
CA ILE A 192 9.44 -18.74 -1.21
C ILE A 192 9.91 -19.89 -2.09
N GLU A 193 11.21 -20.19 -2.10
CA GLU A 193 11.79 -21.23 -2.95
C GLU A 193 11.34 -22.64 -2.55
N SER A 194 11.15 -22.91 -1.25
CA SER A 194 10.66 -24.19 -0.74
C SER A 194 9.16 -24.40 -0.95
N GLY A 195 8.41 -23.33 -1.24
CA GLY A 195 6.95 -23.35 -1.33
C GLY A 195 6.22 -23.26 0.02
N GLU A 196 6.96 -23.05 1.12
CA GLU A 196 6.38 -22.92 2.47
C GLU A 196 5.57 -21.63 2.64
N LEU A 197 5.91 -20.54 1.93
CA LEU A 197 5.18 -19.28 2.04
C LEU A 197 3.86 -19.35 1.26
N LEU A 198 2.74 -19.45 1.98
CA LEU A 198 1.40 -19.46 1.39
C LEU A 198 0.90 -18.04 1.12
N ALA A 199 0.92 -17.18 2.14
CA ALA A 199 0.36 -15.83 2.01
C ALA A 199 1.04 -14.85 2.97
N VAL A 200 0.98 -13.57 2.60
CA VAL A 200 1.32 -12.47 3.51
C VAL A 200 0.17 -11.48 3.50
N TYR A 201 -0.34 -11.17 4.70
CA TYR A 201 -1.39 -10.21 4.93
C TYR A 201 -0.84 -9.00 5.67
N SER A 202 -1.25 -7.81 5.24
CA SER A 202 -1.06 -6.57 5.99
C SER A 202 -2.27 -6.37 6.91
N ASP A 203 -2.02 -6.49 8.21
CA ASP A 203 -2.99 -6.22 9.27
C ASP A 203 -2.92 -4.74 9.66
N ILE A 204 -4.08 -4.07 9.69
CA ILE A 204 -4.22 -2.63 9.91
C ILE A 204 -4.95 -2.43 11.23
N TYR A 205 -4.35 -1.67 12.13
CA TYR A 205 -4.90 -1.36 13.45
C TYR A 205 -5.08 0.13 13.60
N PHE A 206 -6.26 0.58 14.03
CA PHE A 206 -6.47 1.95 14.44
C PHE A 206 -5.90 2.19 15.85
N CYS A 207 -5.00 3.15 15.98
CA CYS A 207 -4.19 3.36 17.19
C CYS A 207 -4.27 4.78 17.76
N TYR A 208 -5.32 5.55 17.44
CA TYR A 208 -5.42 6.94 17.87
C TYR A 208 -5.61 7.04 19.39
N GLY A 209 -4.58 7.48 20.10
CA GLY A 209 -4.61 7.69 21.55
C GLY A 209 -4.48 6.41 22.39
N THR A 210 -4.18 5.27 21.76
CA THR A 210 -4.04 3.97 22.43
C THR A 210 -2.83 3.22 21.88
N GLU A 211 -2.21 2.38 22.72
CA GLU A 211 -1.25 1.40 22.23
C GLU A 211 -1.97 0.30 21.45
N VAL A 212 -1.28 -0.29 20.47
CA VAL A 212 -1.83 -1.38 19.65
C VAL A 212 -1.56 -2.71 20.33
N ASP A 213 -2.65 -3.43 20.63
CA ASP A 213 -2.58 -4.86 20.90
C ASP A 213 -2.72 -5.62 19.57
N TYR A 214 -1.63 -6.24 19.14
CA TYR A 214 -1.59 -6.98 17.90
C TYR A 214 -2.37 -8.31 17.99
N GLU A 215 -2.65 -8.80 19.19
CA GLU A 215 -3.46 -10.01 19.40
C GLU A 215 -4.96 -9.76 19.17
N GLU A 216 -5.40 -8.49 19.19
CA GLU A 216 -6.76 -8.13 18.82
C GLU A 216 -6.99 -8.31 17.31
N THR A 217 -8.27 -8.39 16.94
CA THR A 217 -8.61 -8.49 15.52
C THR A 217 -8.37 -7.16 14.81
N ALA A 218 -7.58 -7.19 13.74
CA ALA A 218 -7.31 -6.03 12.91
C ALA A 218 -8.59 -5.36 12.36
N ASP A 219 -8.53 -4.03 12.22
CA ASP A 219 -9.58 -3.21 11.62
C ASP A 219 -9.68 -3.41 10.11
N GLY A 220 -8.60 -3.83 9.47
CA GLY A 220 -8.56 -4.22 8.07
C GLY A 220 -7.42 -5.19 7.80
N VAL A 221 -7.65 -6.14 6.90
CA VAL A 221 -6.65 -7.14 6.50
C VAL A 221 -6.53 -7.13 4.99
N LEU A 222 -5.33 -6.94 4.45
CA LEU A 222 -5.08 -6.87 3.01
C LEU A 222 -4.06 -7.92 2.61
N CYS A 223 -4.42 -8.84 1.70
CA CYS A 223 -3.45 -9.75 1.11
C CYS A 223 -2.46 -8.95 0.24
N ILE A 224 -1.16 -9.13 0.47
CA ILE A 224 -0.08 -8.52 -0.32
C ILE A 224 0.78 -9.58 -1.03
N TYR A 225 0.68 -10.84 -0.62
CA TYR A 225 1.27 -12.00 -1.28
C TYR A 225 0.36 -13.23 -1.14
N ASP A 226 0.20 -13.99 -2.22
CA ASP A 226 -0.48 -15.28 -2.29
C ASP A 226 0.30 -16.17 -3.27
N TYR A 227 0.68 -17.37 -2.83
CA TYR A 227 1.48 -18.33 -3.60
C TYR A 227 0.86 -18.74 -4.95
N LYS A 228 -0.46 -18.60 -5.12
CA LYS A 228 -1.19 -18.90 -6.36
C LYS A 228 -1.23 -17.73 -7.33
N THR A 229 -0.72 -16.56 -6.93
CA THR A 229 -0.79 -15.34 -7.74
C THR A 229 0.51 -15.11 -8.49
N ASP A 230 0.40 -14.72 -9.75
CA ASP A 230 1.55 -14.42 -10.59
C ASP A 230 2.38 -13.27 -10.03
N ILE A 231 3.70 -13.46 -10.09
CA ILE A 231 4.70 -12.47 -9.70
C ILE A 231 4.88 -11.45 -10.82
N VAL A 232 4.97 -10.18 -10.44
CA VAL A 232 5.35 -9.08 -11.34
C VAL A 232 6.70 -8.53 -10.90
N GLU A 233 7.74 -8.83 -11.68
CA GLU A 233 9.10 -8.35 -11.40
C GLU A 233 9.17 -6.82 -11.40
N GLN A 234 9.89 -6.29 -10.43
CA GLN A 234 10.14 -4.88 -10.26
C GLN A 234 11.64 -4.61 -10.34
N LYS A 235 12.00 -3.38 -10.69
CA LYS A 235 13.39 -2.93 -10.70
C LYS A 235 13.53 -1.70 -9.83
N LEU A 236 14.68 -1.56 -9.19
CA LEU A 236 15.04 -0.32 -8.51
C LEU A 236 14.87 0.86 -9.47
N THR A 237 14.17 1.89 -9.02
CA THR A 237 14.09 3.14 -9.74
C THR A 237 15.40 3.92 -9.58
N GLY A 238 15.57 4.98 -10.37
CA GLY A 238 16.69 5.91 -10.18
C GLY A 238 16.66 6.63 -8.83
N LYS A 239 15.49 6.71 -8.16
CA LYS A 239 15.38 7.29 -6.82
C LYS A 239 15.85 6.31 -5.76
N ASP A 240 15.44 5.04 -5.85
CA ASP A 240 15.84 4.01 -4.89
C ASP A 240 17.36 3.85 -4.87
N ARG A 241 17.98 3.73 -6.05
CA ARG A 241 19.44 3.66 -6.17
C ARG A 241 20.15 4.84 -5.54
N ARG A 242 19.59 6.05 -5.63
CA ARG A 242 20.19 7.24 -5.00
C ARG A 242 20.02 7.21 -3.48
N ALA A 243 18.83 6.82 -3.00
CA ALA A 243 18.57 6.70 -1.57
C ALA A 243 19.52 5.69 -0.91
N ILE A 244 19.63 4.48 -1.49
CA ILE A 244 20.52 3.42 -1.00
C ILE A 244 21.99 3.87 -1.04
N LYS A 245 22.46 4.44 -2.15
CA LYS A 245 23.85 4.93 -2.25
C LYS A 245 24.18 6.07 -1.29
N ASN A 246 23.20 6.92 -0.97
CA ASN A 246 23.39 7.98 0.01
C ASN A 246 23.47 7.41 1.43
N PHE A 247 22.67 6.38 1.73
CA PHE A 247 22.72 5.66 3.01
C PHE A 247 24.08 4.99 3.22
N ILE A 248 24.60 4.28 2.21
CA ILE A 248 25.92 3.60 2.29
C ILE A 248 27.09 4.59 2.53
N LYS A 249 26.97 5.82 2.03
CA LYS A 249 28.03 6.85 2.14
C LYS A 249 27.97 7.68 3.41
N GLY A 250 26.82 7.71 4.08
CA GLY A 250 26.57 8.48 5.29
C GLY A 250 27.03 7.73 6.52
#